data_AF-A0A519YT65-F1
#
_entry.id   AF-A0A519YT65-F1
#
_cell.length_a   1.000
_cell.length_b   1.000
_cell.length_c   1.000
_cell.angle_alpha   90.00
_cell.angle_beta   90.00
_cell.angle_gamma   90.00
#
_symmetry.space_group_name_H-M   'P 1'
#
loop_
_entity.id
_entity.type
_entity.pdbx_description
1 polymer ?
#
loop_
_entity_poly.entity_id
_entity_poly.type
_entity_poly.pdbx_seq_one_letter_code
_entity_poly.pdbx_strand_id
1 'polypeptide(L)'
;MKKLLLLAAAALALGTAQAQTATLSCCARPTASATEAFAMLASNEEFVGGHDAPLPYSYTGEGQLVEFKTADGQTGHGFEIKSAKPSNKYLFVYQEWWGLNDYIKKEAARFAQEMP
;
A
#
# COMPACT_ATOMS: atom_id res chain seq x y z
N MET A 1 -13.12 58.18 -6.49
CA MET A 1 -13.47 57.21 -7.56
C MET A 1 -12.25 56.55 -8.20
N LYS A 2 -11.24 57.28 -8.70
CA LYS A 2 -10.00 56.70 -9.26
C LYS A 2 -9.25 55.75 -8.31
N LYS A 3 -9.19 56.07 -7.01
CA LYS A 3 -8.53 55.24 -5.99
C LYS A 3 -9.28 53.93 -5.70
N LEU A 4 -10.63 53.93 -5.79
CA LEU A 4 -11.43 52.70 -5.63
C LEU A 4 -11.34 51.80 -6.87
N LEU A 5 -11.30 52.39 -8.07
CA LEU A 5 -11.10 51.64 -9.32
C LEU A 5 -9.72 50.97 -9.38
N LEU A 6 -8.67 51.63 -8.86
CA LEU A 6 -7.32 51.06 -8.75
C LEU A 6 -7.25 49.90 -7.75
N LEU A 7 -7.96 49.98 -6.62
CA LEU A 7 -8.04 48.92 -5.62
C LEU A 7 -8.81 47.69 -6.13
N ALA A 8 -9.90 47.89 -6.89
CA ALA A 8 -10.65 46.80 -7.50
C ALA A 8 -9.84 46.08 -8.61
N ALA A 9 -9.06 46.82 -9.40
CA ALA A 9 -8.18 46.24 -10.42
C ALA A 9 -7.02 45.42 -9.81
N ALA A 10 -6.47 45.87 -8.67
CA ALA A 10 -5.43 45.13 -7.95
C ALA A 10 -5.97 43.81 -7.33
N ALA A 11 -7.20 43.82 -6.81
CA ALA A 11 -7.84 42.62 -6.26
C ALA A 11 -8.14 41.57 -7.34
N LEU A 12 -8.46 41.98 -8.57
CA LEU A 12 -8.70 41.06 -9.69
C LEU A 12 -7.41 40.38 -10.20
N ALA A 13 -6.26 41.04 -10.10
CA ALA A 13 -4.97 40.51 -10.54
C ALA A 13 -4.38 39.44 -9.58
N LEU A 14 -4.86 39.39 -8.33
CA LEU A 14 -4.44 38.39 -7.33
C LEU A 14 -5.19 37.05 -7.48
N GLY A 15 -6.30 37.02 -8.22
CA GLY A 15 -7.16 35.83 -8.36
C GLY A 15 -6.71 34.80 -9.41
N THR A 16 -5.70 35.10 -10.23
CA THR A 16 -5.28 34.23 -11.35
C THR A 16 -3.98 33.46 -11.09
N ALA A 17 -3.47 33.43 -9.86
CA ALA A 17 -2.17 32.82 -9.54
C ALA A 17 -2.24 31.39 -8.98
N GLN A 18 -3.30 30.63 -9.26
CA GLN A 18 -3.40 29.21 -8.88
C GLN A 18 -3.85 28.35 -10.05
N ALA A 19 -2.93 28.10 -10.98
CA ALA A 19 -3.06 27.00 -11.94
C ALA A 19 -1.65 26.53 -12.38
N GLN A 20 -0.85 26.10 -11.41
CA GLN A 20 0.28 25.22 -11.68
C GLN A 20 0.01 23.91 -10.96
N THR A 21 -1.00 23.17 -11.42
CA THR A 21 -1.02 21.73 -11.21
C THR A 21 0.25 21.22 -11.85
N ALA A 22 1.21 20.77 -11.04
CA ALA A 22 2.50 20.31 -11.52
C ALA A 22 2.29 19.06 -12.37
N THR A 23 2.10 19.23 -13.68
CA THR A 23 2.34 18.18 -14.65
C THR A 23 3.83 17.87 -14.55
N LEU A 24 4.15 16.83 -13.78
CA LEU A 24 5.50 16.29 -13.69
C LEU A 24 5.96 15.99 -15.11
N SER A 25 6.96 16.73 -15.58
CA SER A 25 7.66 16.40 -16.83
C SER A 25 8.15 14.96 -16.72
N CYS A 26 8.01 14.17 -17.79
CA CYS A 26 8.46 12.77 -17.83
C CYS A 26 9.98 12.60 -17.53
N CYS A 27 10.75 13.70 -17.52
CA CYS A 27 12.17 13.75 -17.21
C CYS A 27 12.48 14.37 -15.82
N ALA A 28 11.47 14.79 -15.06
CA ALA A 28 11.68 15.27 -13.71
C ALA A 28 12.02 14.08 -12.81
N ARG A 29 13.28 13.99 -12.38
CA ARG A 29 13.64 13.09 -11.28
C ARG A 29 12.94 13.60 -10.02
N PRO A 30 12.11 12.78 -9.37
CA PRO A 30 11.56 13.14 -8.07
C PRO A 30 12.71 13.48 -7.12
N THR A 31 12.52 14.50 -6.28
CA THR A 31 13.47 14.86 -5.22
C THR A 31 13.54 13.76 -4.15
N ALA A 32 12.43 13.06 -3.95
CA ALA A 32 12.34 11.85 -3.15
C ALA A 32 12.96 10.65 -3.88
N SER A 33 13.57 9.73 -3.14
CA SER A 33 13.96 8.43 -3.71
C SER A 33 12.73 7.67 -4.23
N ALA A 34 12.91 6.69 -5.13
CA ALA A 34 11.78 5.87 -5.60
C ALA A 34 11.05 5.17 -4.43
N THR A 35 11.80 4.69 -3.43
CA THR A 35 11.25 4.10 -2.20
C THR A 35 10.42 5.10 -1.41
N GLU A 36 10.91 6.32 -1.27
CA GLU A 36 10.22 7.38 -0.54
C GLU A 36 8.96 7.84 -1.29
N ALA A 37 9.05 8.02 -2.62
CA ALA A 37 7.90 8.31 -3.47
C ALA A 37 6.83 7.21 -3.39
N PHE A 38 7.22 5.94 -3.36
CA PHE A 38 6.30 4.81 -3.17
C PHE A 38 5.67 4.83 -1.77
N ALA A 39 6.45 5.09 -0.72
CA ALA A 39 5.94 5.19 0.64
C ALA A 39 4.91 6.32 0.79
N MET A 40 5.05 7.42 0.05
CA MET A 40 4.08 8.53 0.05
C MET A 40 2.70 8.14 -0.51
N LEU A 41 2.56 7.04 -1.25
CA LEU A 41 1.26 6.53 -1.69
C LEU A 41 0.36 6.14 -0.52
N ALA A 42 0.94 5.71 0.61
CA ALA A 42 0.18 5.36 1.81
C ALA A 42 -0.53 6.58 2.45
N SER A 43 -0.08 7.80 2.13
CA SER A 43 -0.69 9.05 2.58
C SER A 43 -1.61 9.69 1.55
N ASN A 44 -1.77 9.07 0.37
CA ASN A 44 -2.66 9.58 -0.69
C ASN A 44 -4.05 8.96 -0.54
N GLU A 45 -5.06 9.77 -0.20
CA GLU A 45 -6.42 9.30 0.07
C GLU A 45 -7.09 8.63 -1.13
N GLU A 46 -6.85 9.12 -2.36
CA GLU A 46 -7.40 8.51 -3.58
C GLU A 46 -6.79 7.13 -3.83
N PHE A 47 -5.48 7.00 -3.60
CA PHE A 47 -4.77 5.72 -3.73
C PHE A 47 -5.23 4.73 -2.65
N VAL A 48 -5.29 5.17 -1.40
CA VAL A 48 -5.78 4.33 -0.28
C VAL A 48 -7.23 3.93 -0.52
N GLY A 49 -8.09 4.86 -0.92
CA GLY A 49 -9.51 4.62 -1.20
C GLY A 49 -9.77 3.76 -2.44
N GLY A 50 -8.78 3.57 -3.32
CA GLY A 50 -8.88 2.66 -4.46
C GLY A 50 -8.81 1.17 -4.11
N HIS A 51 -8.53 0.83 -2.85
CA HIS A 51 -8.53 -0.55 -2.37
C HIS A 51 -9.91 -0.92 -1.84
N ASP A 52 -10.74 -1.52 -2.70
CA ASP A 52 -12.04 -2.05 -2.28
C ASP A 52 -11.87 -3.15 -1.23
N ALA A 53 -12.85 -3.23 -0.32
CA ALA A 53 -12.92 -4.33 0.63
C ALA A 53 -13.00 -5.68 -0.10
N PRO A 54 -12.28 -6.72 0.37
CA PRO A 54 -12.34 -8.02 -0.26
C PRO A 54 -13.74 -8.61 -0.10
N LEU A 55 -14.19 -9.35 -1.11
CA LEU A 55 -15.44 -10.09 -1.01
C LEU A 55 -15.35 -11.13 0.13
N PRO A 56 -16.47 -11.46 0.78
CA PRO A 56 -16.48 -12.50 1.80
C PRO A 56 -15.95 -13.82 1.24
N TYR A 57 -14.88 -14.32 1.86
CA TYR A 57 -14.29 -15.60 1.54
C TYR A 57 -13.79 -16.25 2.83
N SER A 58 -14.03 -17.55 2.96
CA SER A 58 -13.55 -18.33 4.09
C SER A 58 -12.63 -19.45 3.62
N TYR A 59 -11.40 -19.46 4.14
CA TYR A 59 -10.44 -20.51 3.85
C TYR A 59 -10.66 -21.72 4.77
N THR A 60 -10.79 -22.92 4.19
CA THR A 60 -11.08 -24.16 4.92
C THR A 60 -10.05 -25.27 4.70
N GLY A 61 -8.87 -24.93 4.16
CA GLY A 61 -7.81 -25.91 3.91
C GLY A 61 -6.85 -26.08 5.09
N GLU A 62 -5.79 -26.84 4.85
CA GLU A 62 -4.70 -27.09 5.82
C GLU A 62 -3.92 -25.83 6.18
N GLY A 63 -3.24 -25.88 7.32
CA GLY A 63 -2.36 -24.84 7.84
C GLY A 63 -2.79 -24.34 9.21
N GLN A 64 -1.92 -23.56 9.85
CA GLN A 64 -2.11 -23.10 11.22
C GLN A 64 -1.64 -21.66 11.39
N LEU A 65 -2.32 -20.92 12.27
CA LEU A 65 -1.80 -19.63 12.74
C LEU A 65 -0.59 -19.87 13.64
N VAL A 66 0.45 -19.08 13.46
CA VAL A 66 1.68 -19.12 14.25
C VAL A 66 1.98 -17.75 14.83
N GLU A 67 2.66 -17.75 15.97
CA GLU A 67 3.15 -16.55 16.64
C GLU A 67 4.66 -16.63 16.80
N PHE A 68 5.34 -15.50 16.69
CA PHE A 68 6.78 -15.41 16.85
C PHE A 68 7.19 -14.07 17.49
N LYS A 69 8.38 -14.03 18.10
CA LYS A 69 8.93 -12.79 18.67
C LYS A 69 9.65 -11.99 17.61
N THR A 70 9.37 -10.69 17.56
CA THR A 70 10.05 -9.74 16.67
C THR A 70 11.15 -9.00 17.43
N ALA A 71 12.12 -8.45 16.70
CA ALA A 71 13.30 -7.81 17.29
C ALA A 71 12.97 -6.55 18.13
N ASP A 72 11.82 -5.94 17.88
CA ASP A 72 11.27 -4.81 18.65
C ASP A 72 10.47 -5.25 19.89
N GLY A 73 10.44 -6.56 20.20
CA GLY A 73 9.76 -7.13 21.36
C GLY A 73 8.26 -7.36 21.18
N GLN A 74 7.70 -7.01 20.03
CA GLN A 74 6.31 -7.31 19.71
C GLN A 74 6.11 -8.81 19.38
N THR A 75 4.84 -9.22 19.30
CA THR A 75 4.48 -10.56 18.84
C THR A 75 4.02 -10.46 17.39
N GLY A 76 4.75 -11.11 16.49
CA GLY A 76 4.37 -11.26 15.10
C GLY A 76 3.43 -12.45 14.93
N HIS A 77 2.54 -12.34 13.95
CA HIS A 77 1.59 -13.40 13.58
C HIS A 77 1.84 -13.83 12.13
N GLY A 78 1.67 -15.12 11.87
CA GLY A 78 1.79 -15.72 10.54
C GLY A 78 0.81 -16.85 10.33
N PHE A 79 0.76 -17.36 9.11
CA PHE A 79 0.07 -18.59 8.76
C PHE A 79 1.08 -19.55 8.13
N GLU A 80 1.14 -20.77 8.65
CA GLU A 80 2.13 -21.77 8.27
C GLU A 80 1.42 -23.00 7.69
N ILE A 81 1.87 -23.43 6.50
CA ILE A 81 1.61 -24.77 5.97
C ILE A 81 2.96 -25.48 5.93
N LYS A 82 3.10 -26.55 6.71
CA LYS A 82 4.34 -27.35 6.72
C LYS A 82 4.43 -28.21 5.48
N SER A 83 5.65 -28.37 4.96
CA SER A 83 5.89 -29.31 3.87
C SER A 83 5.54 -30.73 4.30
N ALA A 84 4.96 -31.50 3.37
CA ALA A 84 4.64 -32.91 3.59
C ALA A 84 5.89 -33.78 3.84
N LYS A 85 7.07 -33.31 3.40
CA LYS A 85 8.36 -33.96 3.65
C LYS A 85 9.25 -33.03 4.48
N PRO A 86 10.06 -33.57 5.41
CA PRO A 86 11.03 -32.74 6.15
C PRO A 86 11.92 -31.94 5.20
N SER A 87 11.93 -30.62 5.37
CA SER A 87 12.65 -29.68 4.52
C SER A 87 13.10 -28.48 5.35
N ASN A 88 14.21 -27.87 4.95
CA ASN A 88 14.72 -26.61 5.48
C ASN A 88 14.51 -25.44 4.52
N LYS A 89 13.77 -25.65 3.43
CA LYS A 89 13.40 -24.61 2.47
C LYS A 89 12.08 -23.97 2.89
N TYR A 90 12.01 -22.65 2.75
CA TYR A 90 10.84 -21.86 3.12
C TYR A 90 10.45 -20.95 1.96
N LEU A 91 9.15 -20.80 1.74
CA LEU A 91 8.58 -19.76 0.91
C LEU A 91 7.87 -18.77 1.83
N PHE A 92 8.29 -17.51 1.77
CA PHE A 92 7.57 -16.43 2.43
C PHE A 92 6.56 -15.83 1.46
N VAL A 93 5.30 -15.84 1.86
CA VAL A 93 4.19 -15.25 1.10
C VAL A 93 3.72 -14.02 1.87
N TYR A 94 3.89 -12.85 1.29
CA TYR A 94 3.53 -11.59 1.91
C TYR A 94 2.16 -11.15 1.43
N GLN A 95 1.29 -10.81 2.38
CA GLN A 95 -0.04 -10.30 2.11
C GLN A 95 -0.01 -8.96 1.37
N GLU A 96 -1.13 -8.70 0.71
CA GLU A 96 -1.49 -7.38 0.22
C GLU A 96 -2.09 -6.50 1.34
N TRP A 97 -2.78 -5.42 0.98
CA TRP A 97 -3.23 -4.36 1.89
C TRP A 97 -4.11 -4.87 3.03
N TRP A 98 -4.92 -5.91 2.76
CA TRP A 98 -5.90 -6.46 3.69
C TRP A 98 -5.34 -7.42 4.75
N GLY A 99 -4.02 -7.47 4.92
CA GLY A 99 -3.43 -8.18 6.04
C GLY A 99 -3.45 -9.71 5.88
N LEU A 100 -3.25 -10.41 7.00
CA LEU A 100 -3.31 -11.88 7.06
C LEU A 100 -4.77 -12.38 6.99
N ASN A 101 -5.38 -12.28 5.81
CA ASN A 101 -6.76 -12.67 5.54
C ASN A 101 -6.88 -14.07 4.92
N ASP A 102 -8.09 -14.49 4.57
CA ASP A 102 -8.32 -15.84 4.02
C ASP A 102 -7.86 -15.99 2.56
N TYR A 103 -7.73 -14.89 1.81
CA TYR A 103 -7.18 -14.93 0.45
C TYR A 103 -5.69 -15.26 0.45
N ILE A 104 -4.89 -14.66 1.34
CA ILE A 104 -3.47 -14.98 1.40
C ILE A 104 -3.22 -16.41 1.93
N LYS A 105 -4.10 -16.93 2.80
CA LYS A 105 -4.08 -18.36 3.21
C LYS A 105 -4.33 -19.27 2.02
N LYS A 106 -5.28 -18.92 1.14
CA LYS A 106 -5.53 -19.64 -0.11
C LYS A 106 -4.31 -19.63 -1.03
N GLU A 107 -3.64 -18.49 -1.20
CA GLU A 107 -2.43 -18.42 -2.02
C GLU A 107 -1.27 -19.24 -1.41
N ALA A 108 -1.09 -19.20 -0.09
CA ALA A 108 -0.13 -20.05 0.61
C ALA A 108 -0.42 -21.54 0.34
N ALA A 109 -1.69 -21.96 0.38
CA ALA A 109 -2.10 -23.32 0.07
C ALA A 109 -1.82 -23.72 -1.38
N ARG A 110 -2.10 -22.82 -2.33
CA ARG A 110 -1.78 -23.03 -3.75
C ARG A 110 -0.28 -23.25 -3.94
N PHE A 111 0.56 -22.39 -3.36
CA PHE A 111 2.02 -22.55 -3.46
C PHE A 111 2.53 -23.81 -2.77
N ALA A 112 1.96 -24.20 -1.63
CA ALA A 112 2.33 -25.44 -0.94
C ALA A 112 2.03 -26.70 -1.77
N GLN A 113 1.03 -26.65 -2.67
CA GLN A 113 0.74 -27.73 -3.60
C GLN A 113 1.68 -27.74 -4.82
N GLU A 114 2.07 -26.56 -5.31
CA GLU A 114 2.93 -26.41 -6.47
C GLU A 114 4.42 -26.68 -6.17
N MET A 115 4.84 -26.57 -4.91
CA MET A 115 6.24 -26.73 -4.49
C MET A 115 6.47 -28.10 -3.79
N PRO A 116 7.39 -28.94 -4.30
CA PRO A 116 7.60 -30.33 -3.84
C PRO A 116 8.35 -30.49 -2.51
#